data_AF-A0A4U3A3W2-F1
#
_entry.id   AF-A0A4U3A3W2-F1
#
_cell.length_a   1.000
_cell.length_b   1.000
_cell.length_c   1.000
_cell.angle_alpha   90.00
_cell.angle_beta   90.00
_cell.angle_gamma   90.00
#
_symmetry.space_group_name_H-M   'P 1'
#
loop_
_entity.id
_entity.type
_entity.pdbx_description
1 polymer ?
#
loop_
_entity_poly.entity_id
_entity_poly.type
_entity_poly.pdbx_seq_one_letter_code
_entity_poly.pdbx_strand_id
1 'polypeptide(L)'
;MMDQFLWVLFPYIIFAIFIGGHIFRYNYDQFGWTSKSSELLEKKMLRIGSLLFHFGIMFVIGGHVMGILIPEAVYRSIGISEHMYHVVAISFGLPAGVASIIGLII
;
A
#
# COMPACT_ATOMS: atom_id res chain seq x y z
N MET A 1 13.77 -23.05 12.03
CA MET A 1 13.11 -23.42 10.75
C MET A 1 11.98 -22.47 10.40
N MET A 2 11.01 -22.22 11.29
CA MET A 2 9.89 -21.31 10.99
C MET A 2 10.32 -19.87 10.68
N ASP A 3 11.23 -19.29 11.45
CA ASP A 3 11.67 -17.90 11.22
C ASP A 3 12.36 -17.72 9.86
N GLN A 4 13.23 -18.65 9.50
CA GLN A 4 13.90 -18.64 8.20
C GLN A 4 12.89 -18.77 7.06
N PHE A 5 11.85 -19.59 7.25
CA PHE A 5 10.76 -19.67 6.27
C PHE A 5 10.02 -18.33 6.15
N LEU A 6 9.55 -17.74 7.25
CA LEU A 6 8.72 -16.53 7.26
C LEU A 6 9.44 -15.27 6.79
N TRP A 7 10.69 -15.08 7.21
CA TRP A 7 11.40 -13.81 7.04
C TRP A 7 12.43 -13.82 5.91
N VAL A 8 12.78 -15.00 5.39
CA VAL A 8 13.73 -15.13 4.28
C VAL A 8 13.06 -15.76 3.07
N LEU A 9 12.57 -16.99 3.15
CA LEU A 9 12.05 -17.69 1.96
C LEU A 9 10.73 -17.10 1.46
N PHE A 10 9.78 -16.89 2.36
CA PHE A 10 8.42 -16.48 2.01
C PHE A 10 8.35 -15.14 1.26
N PRO A 11 9.09 -14.08 1.65
CA PRO A 11 9.11 -12.82 0.90
C PRO A 11 9.56 -12.98 -0.56
N TYR A 12 10.60 -13.78 -0.81
CA TYR A 12 11.07 -14.02 -2.19
C TYR A 12 10.07 -14.84 -3.01
N ILE A 13 9.41 -15.82 -2.40
CA ILE A 13 8.34 -16.59 -3.07
C ILE A 13 7.19 -15.66 -3.48
N ILE A 14 6.73 -14.80 -2.56
CA ILE A 14 5.66 -13.83 -2.83
C ILE A 14 6.08 -12.85 -3.93
N PHE A 15 7.33 -12.37 -3.90
CA PHE A 15 7.83 -11.46 -4.94
C PHE A 15 7.92 -12.13 -6.32
N ALA A 16 8.39 -13.38 -6.38
CA ALA A 16 8.44 -14.15 -7.62
C ALA A 16 7.03 -14.39 -8.19
N ILE A 17 6.06 -14.75 -7.34
CA ILE A 17 4.65 -14.91 -7.75
C ILE A 17 4.05 -13.58 -8.19
N PHE A 18 4.35 -12.49 -7.47
CA PHE A 18 3.87 -11.15 -7.83
C PHE A 18 4.36 -10.78 -9.23
N ILE A 19 5.67 -10.78 -9.49
CA ILE A 19 6.20 -10.41 -10.82
C ILE A 19 5.73 -11.39 -11.90
N GLY A 20 5.96 -12.70 -11.69
CA GLY A 20 5.64 -13.72 -12.68
C GLY A 20 4.15 -13.78 -12.99
N GLY A 21 3.29 -13.65 -11.98
CA GLY A 21 1.84 -13.60 -12.13
C GLY A 21 1.35 -12.38 -12.90
N HIS A 22 1.96 -11.20 -12.68
CA HIS A 22 1.63 -10.00 -13.46
C HIS A 22 2.06 -10.15 -14.92
N ILE A 23 3.26 -10.68 -15.19
CA ILE A 23 3.73 -10.95 -16.56
C ILE A 23 2.81 -11.97 -17.24
N PHE A 24 2.49 -13.08 -16.57
CA PHE A 24 1.59 -14.09 -17.11
C PHE A 24 0.21 -13.49 -17.43
N ARG A 25 -0.42 -12.80 -16.47
CA ARG A 25 -1.72 -12.16 -16.68
C ARG A 25 -1.68 -11.16 -17.84
N TYR A 26 -0.58 -10.42 -17.99
CA TYR A 26 -0.43 -9.43 -19.06
C TYR A 26 -0.36 -10.09 -20.44
N ASN A 27 0.18 -11.30 -20.55
CA ASN A 27 0.28 -12.00 -21.83
C ASN A 27 -0.97 -12.81 -22.20
N TYR A 28 -1.71 -13.32 -21.20
CA TYR A 28 -2.79 -14.28 -21.44
C TYR A 28 -4.20 -13.79 -21.08
N ASP A 29 -4.36 -12.79 -20.20
CA ASP A 29 -5.67 -12.26 -19.79
C ASP A 29 -5.65 -10.72 -19.68
N GLN A 30 -5.49 -10.07 -20.84
CA GLN A 30 -5.57 -8.61 -20.95
C GLN A 30 -7.01 -8.11 -20.87
N PHE A 31 -7.96 -8.87 -21.43
CA PHE A 31 -9.37 -8.48 -21.46
C PHE A 31 -9.98 -8.39 -20.06
N GLY A 32 -9.60 -9.30 -19.16
CA GLY A 32 -10.01 -9.28 -17.75
C GLY A 32 -9.25 -8.25 -16.89
N TRP A 33 -8.29 -7.49 -17.45
CA TRP A 33 -7.50 -6.51 -16.71
C TRP A 33 -8.18 -5.14 -16.67
N THR A 34 -9.21 -5.02 -15.86
CA THR A 34 -9.92 -3.75 -15.61
C THR A 34 -10.12 -3.52 -14.11
N SER A 35 -10.55 -2.32 -13.72
CA SER A 35 -10.87 -2.00 -12.33
C SER A 35 -12.12 -2.71 -11.80
N LYS A 36 -12.91 -3.34 -12.68
CA LYS A 36 -14.20 -3.99 -12.35
C LYS A 36 -15.11 -3.11 -11.48
N SER A 37 -15.28 -1.84 -11.89
CA SER A 37 -16.10 -0.88 -11.13
C SER A 37 -17.55 -1.35 -10.96
N SER A 38 -18.05 -1.26 -9.73
CA SER A 38 -19.44 -1.50 -9.33
C SER A 38 -20.22 -0.21 -9.10
N GLU A 39 -19.66 0.96 -9.41
CA GLU A 39 -20.28 2.27 -9.14
C GLU A 39 -21.63 2.46 -9.86
N LEU A 40 -21.83 1.78 -10.99
CA LEU A 40 -23.12 1.76 -11.69
C LEU A 40 -24.25 1.10 -10.89
N LEU A 41 -23.92 0.15 -10.01
CA LEU A 41 -24.89 -0.59 -9.20
C LEU A 41 -25.24 0.16 -7.91
N GLU A 42 -24.25 0.83 -7.29
CA GLU A 42 -24.47 1.60 -6.06
C GLU A 42 -23.53 2.81 -6.00
N LYS A 43 -24.01 3.96 -6.47
CA LYS A 43 -23.15 5.15 -6.58
C LYS A 43 -22.99 5.92 -5.27
N LYS A 44 -24.01 5.93 -4.41
CA LYS A 44 -24.08 6.88 -3.28
C LYS A 44 -23.06 6.53 -2.22
N MET A 45 -23.04 5.26 -1.79
CA MET A 45 -22.09 4.80 -0.77
C MET A 45 -20.68 4.61 -1.37
N LEU A 46 -20.58 3.99 -2.56
CA LEU A 46 -19.28 3.75 -3.20
C LEU A 46 -18.52 5.03 -3.49
N ARG A 47 -19.18 6.16 -3.78
CA ARG A 47 -18.46 7.42 -3.98
C ARG A 47 -17.66 7.83 -2.76
N ILE A 48 -18.25 7.75 -1.57
CA ILE A 48 -17.60 8.15 -0.32
C ILE A 48 -16.59 7.09 0.11
N GLY A 49 -16.98 5.81 0.08
CA GLY A 49 -16.12 4.69 0.43
C GLY A 49 -14.86 4.65 -0.45
N SER A 50 -15.05 4.73 -1.78
CA SER A 50 -13.95 4.74 -2.75
C SER A 50 -13.02 5.95 -2.56
N LEU A 51 -13.54 7.16 -2.35
CA LEU A 51 -12.70 8.33 -2.10
C LEU A 51 -11.88 8.19 -0.82
N LEU A 52 -12.51 7.81 0.30
CA LEU A 52 -11.81 7.61 1.57
C LEU A 52 -10.76 6.51 1.48
N PHE A 53 -11.10 5.39 0.83
CA PHE A 53 -10.19 4.27 0.64
C PHE A 53 -8.99 4.68 -0.23
N HIS A 54 -9.21 5.23 -1.42
CA HIS A 54 -8.14 5.52 -2.37
C HIS A 54 -7.22 6.62 -1.86
N PHE A 55 -7.77 7.71 -1.32
CA PHE A 55 -6.92 8.74 -0.73
C PHE A 55 -6.15 8.20 0.48
N GLY A 56 -6.82 7.50 1.40
CA GLY A 56 -6.18 6.88 2.55
C GLY A 56 -5.03 5.95 2.13
N ILE A 57 -5.30 4.98 1.25
CA ILE A 57 -4.34 3.95 0.89
C ILE A 57 -3.17 4.51 0.10
N MET A 58 -3.37 5.55 -0.73
CA MET A 58 -2.28 6.25 -1.41
C MET A 58 -1.31 6.89 -0.41
N PHE A 59 -1.83 7.54 0.65
CA PHE A 59 -0.98 8.08 1.72
C PHE A 59 -0.29 6.98 2.53
N VAL A 60 -0.97 5.87 2.81
CA VAL A 60 -0.35 4.70 3.49
C VAL A 60 0.79 4.15 2.66
N ILE A 61 0.57 3.86 1.37
CA ILE A 61 1.60 3.34 0.46
C ILE A 61 2.76 4.33 0.35
N GLY A 62 2.47 5.61 0.13
CA GLY A 62 3.50 6.66 0.06
C GLY A 62 4.33 6.75 1.34
N GLY A 63 3.67 6.68 2.51
CA GLY A 63 4.31 6.63 3.82
C GLY A 63 5.23 5.42 3.99
N HIS A 64 4.82 4.23 3.52
CA HIS A 64 5.65 3.02 3.57
C HIS A 64 6.83 3.09 2.61
N VAL A 65 6.64 3.64 1.41
CA VAL A 65 7.74 3.88 0.46
C VAL A 65 8.78 4.81 1.07
N MET A 66 8.35 5.94 1.62
CA MET A 66 9.25 6.86 2.31
C MET A 66 9.91 6.17 3.50
N GLY A 67 9.16 5.43 4.31
CA GLY A 67 9.68 4.90 5.55
C GLY A 67 10.53 3.62 5.46
N ILE A 68 10.38 2.84 4.39
CA ILE A 68 11.06 1.55 4.22
C ILE A 68 12.09 1.60 3.10
N LEU A 69 11.79 2.27 1.99
CA LEU A 69 12.66 2.27 0.81
C LEU A 69 13.70 3.39 0.82
N ILE A 70 13.46 4.49 1.53
CA ILE A 70 14.44 5.58 1.65
C ILE A 70 15.38 5.28 2.81
N PRO A 71 16.71 5.24 2.58
CA PRO A 71 17.68 4.98 3.65
C PRO A 71 17.69 6.07 4.72
N GLU A 72 17.85 5.68 5.98
CA GLU A 72 17.94 6.58 7.13
C GLU A 72 19.01 7.69 6.95
N ALA A 73 20.13 7.37 6.30
CA ALA A 73 21.21 8.32 6.02
C ALA A 73 20.73 9.55 5.24
N VAL A 74 19.74 9.39 4.34
CA VAL A 74 19.15 10.50 3.59
C VAL A 74 18.45 11.46 4.55
N TYR A 75 17.61 10.94 5.44
CA TYR A 75 16.91 11.73 6.44
C TYR A 75 17.87 12.48 7.37
N ARG A 76 18.92 11.80 7.85
CA ARG A 76 19.94 12.41 8.70
C ARG A 76 20.70 13.52 7.97
N SER A 77 20.99 13.35 6.67
CA SER A 77 21.71 14.36 5.87
C SER A 77 20.93 15.67 5.70
N ILE A 78 19.60 15.61 5.76
CA ILE A 78 18.71 16.78 5.69
C ILE A 78 18.23 17.24 7.08
N GLY A 79 18.86 16.74 8.15
CA GLY A 79 18.61 17.18 9.53
C GLY A 79 17.34 16.61 10.16
N ILE A 80 16.73 15.58 9.57
CA ILE A 80 15.57 14.90 10.17
C ILE A 80 16.08 13.91 11.21
N SER A 81 15.69 14.13 12.48
CA SER A 81 15.96 13.20 13.56
C SER A 81 15.04 11.98 13.49
N GLU A 82 15.49 10.86 14.05
CA GLU A 82 14.69 9.63 14.15
C GLU A 82 13.35 9.86 14.85
N HIS A 83 13.35 10.63 15.94
CA HIS A 83 12.12 11.02 16.64
C HIS A 83 11.17 11.80 15.71
N MET A 84 11.68 12.79 14.97
CA MET A 84 10.87 13.56 14.03
C MET A 84 10.29 12.67 12.93
N TYR A 85 11.09 11.75 12.40
CA TYR A 85 10.67 10.77 11.41
C TYR A 85 9.50 9.92 11.92
N HIS A 86 9.57 9.39 13.14
CA HIS A 86 8.49 8.61 13.73
C HIS A 86 7.23 9.43 14.04
N VAL A 87 7.39 10.67 14.52
CA VAL A 87 6.25 11.57 14.74
C VAL A 87 5.51 11.79 13.42
N VAL A 88 6.22 12.13 12.34
CA VAL A 88 5.62 12.31 11.01
C VAL A 88 4.95 11.02 10.54
N ALA A 89 5.63 9.87 10.65
CA ALA A 89 5.08 8.59 10.23
C ALA A 89 3.76 8.25 10.94
N ILE A 90 3.67 8.47 12.25
CA ILE A 90 2.45 8.20 13.03
C ILE A 90 1.37 9.25 12.74
N SER A 91 1.73 10.54 12.78
CA SER A 91 0.77 11.65 12.61
C SER A 91 0.08 11.64 11.25
N PHE A 92 0.77 11.24 10.19
CA PHE A 92 0.16 11.12 8.85
C PHE A 92 -0.35 9.70 8.56
N GLY A 93 0.36 8.67 9.05
CA GLY A 93 0.01 7.27 8.81
C GLY A 93 -1.28 6.85 9.50
N LEU A 94 -1.52 7.25 10.76
CA LEU A 94 -2.70 6.85 11.51
C LEU A 94 -4.01 7.39 10.88
N PRO A 95 -4.15 8.70 10.58
CA PRO A 95 -5.35 9.20 9.92
C PRO A 95 -5.57 8.59 8.53
N ALA A 96 -4.49 8.40 7.75
CA ALA A 96 -4.56 7.76 6.44
C ALA A 96 -5.03 6.29 6.54
N GLY A 97 -4.52 5.55 7.52
CA GLY A 97 -4.94 4.18 7.81
C GLY A 97 -6.41 4.11 8.23
N VAL A 98 -6.84 5.00 9.12
CA VAL A 98 -8.25 5.09 9.55
C VAL A 98 -9.16 5.42 8.36
N ALA A 99 -8.80 6.40 7.52
CA ALA A 99 -9.55 6.74 6.33
C ALA A 99 -9.65 5.55 5.35
N SER A 100 -8.55 4.81 5.16
CA SER A 100 -8.52 3.60 4.34
C SER A 100 -9.50 2.55 4.86
N ILE A 101 -9.46 2.26 6.17
CA ILE A 101 -10.33 1.26 6.80
C ILE A 101 -11.80 1.69 6.73
N ILE A 102 -12.11 2.95 7.02
CA ILE A 102 -13.48 3.46 6.92
C ILE A 102 -13.97 3.34 5.47
N GLY A 103 -13.14 3.74 4.50
CA GLY A 103 -13.48 3.64 3.08
C GLY A 103 -13.69 2.19 2.59
N LEU A 104 -13.00 1.22 3.20
CA LEU A 104 -13.17 -0.21 2.91
C LEU A 104 -14.48 -0.78 3.48
N ILE A 105 -14.95 -0.25 4.62
CA ILE A 105 -16.17 -0.74 5.31
C ILE A 105 -17.45 -0.17 4.68
N ILE A 106 -17.37 1.02 4.07
CA ILE A 106 -18.48 1.72 3.39
C ILE A 106 -18.70 1.15 1.98
#